data_AF-A0AAD6TZN8-F1
#
_entry.id   AF-A0AAD6TZN8-F1
#
_cell.length_a   1.000
_cell.length_b   1.000
_cell.length_c   1.000
_cell.angle_alpha   90.00
_cell.angle_beta   90.00
_cell.angle_gamma   90.00
#
_symmetry.space_group_name_H-M   'P 1'
#
loop_
_entity.id
_entity.type
_entity.pdbx_description
1 polymer ?
#
loop_
_entity_poly.entity_id
_entity_poly.type
_entity_poly.pdbx_seq_one_letter_code
_entity_poly.pdbx_strand_id
1 'polypeptide(L)'
;IVDAEGRIVAILLGKPEDPDWDDVVAEAVKAMYRARVHARKAGMWSPSTHRRGRYMALAAGVSFGGGQKRPGNVVHNRFFRCILRRLLRNKNIRRIAGFQSSGLAMFAPKLYQYFRSILTLLFEHHPELIHNFTNSVFPATTLNCGPDAVTFNHFDHLNLSHGLCAITCGGDFDHTRSAALHLRTWSLVIECPTGSTYLIPSAIVEHGNTSLQAGETRHSITQYAAGGLFRWVTYGFQSLKSLLAQKGGGELRASFDGEPGSRWKWALHLFSTVDQLDADRADVFCKRDRT
;
A
#
# COMPACT_ATOMS: atom_id res chain seq x y z
N ILE A 1 -12.68 -10.87 4.29
CA ILE A 1 -13.90 -10.04 4.41
C ILE A 1 -14.53 -9.98 3.03
N VAL A 2 -15.82 -10.30 2.92
CA VAL A 2 -16.53 -10.35 1.64
C VAL A 2 -17.70 -9.36 1.59
N ASP A 3 -18.06 -8.90 0.39
CA ASP A 3 -19.30 -8.16 0.15
C ASP A 3 -20.51 -9.10 -0.02
N ALA A 4 -21.69 -8.53 -0.30
CA ALA A 4 -22.95 -9.27 -0.46
C ALA A 4 -22.95 -10.24 -1.66
N GLU A 5 -22.07 -10.03 -2.65
CA GLU A 5 -21.89 -10.90 -3.80
C GLU A 5 -20.69 -11.85 -3.64
N GLY A 6 -20.13 -11.96 -2.43
CA GLY A 6 -19.04 -12.87 -2.11
C GLY A 6 -17.66 -12.42 -2.62
N ARG A 7 -17.50 -11.16 -3.06
CA ARG A 7 -16.20 -10.63 -3.50
C ARG A 7 -15.29 -10.38 -2.30
N ILE A 8 -14.03 -10.79 -2.40
CA ILE A 8 -13.04 -10.61 -1.33
C ILE A 8 -12.57 -9.16 -1.32
N VAL A 9 -13.20 -8.31 -0.52
CA VAL A 9 -12.95 -6.85 -0.48
C VAL A 9 -11.85 -6.44 0.50
N ALA A 10 -11.49 -7.29 1.46
CA ALA A 10 -10.33 -7.12 2.34
C ALA A 10 -9.83 -8.46 2.87
N ILE A 11 -8.52 -8.54 3.12
CA ILE A 11 -7.80 -9.77 3.43
C ILE A 11 -7.10 -9.61 4.77
N LEU A 12 -7.39 -10.50 5.71
CA LEU A 12 -6.66 -10.62 6.97
C LEU A 12 -5.67 -11.77 6.80
N LEU A 13 -4.49 -11.46 6.28
CA LEU A 13 -3.51 -12.45 5.86
C LEU A 13 -2.80 -13.12 7.05
N GLY A 14 -2.77 -12.45 8.20
CA GLY A 14 -2.08 -12.95 9.39
C GLY A 14 -0.57 -13.02 9.17
N LYS A 15 0.03 -14.14 9.56
CA LYS A 15 1.46 -14.42 9.41
C LYS A 15 1.66 -15.53 8.37
N PRO A 16 2.78 -15.56 7.64
CA PRO A 16 3.15 -16.75 6.88
C PRO A 16 3.46 -17.91 7.83
N GLU A 17 3.32 -19.14 7.33
CA GLU A 17 3.79 -20.36 7.99
C GLU A 17 5.33 -20.44 7.89
N ASP A 18 5.99 -19.58 8.66
CA ASP A 18 7.42 -19.34 8.60
C ASP A 18 7.93 -19.14 10.03
N PRO A 19 8.70 -20.09 10.59
CA PRO A 19 9.08 -20.07 12.00
C PRO A 19 9.95 -18.85 12.36
N ASP A 20 10.64 -18.26 11.37
CA ASP A 20 11.51 -17.10 11.58
C ASP A 20 10.74 -15.76 11.45
N TRP A 21 9.44 -15.79 11.17
CA TRP A 21 8.69 -14.57 10.82
C TRP A 21 8.67 -13.53 11.93
N ASP A 22 8.55 -13.97 13.19
CA ASP A 22 8.54 -13.06 14.32
C ASP A 22 9.88 -12.33 14.47
N ASP A 23 11.00 -13.02 14.23
CA ASP A 23 12.34 -12.42 14.20
C ASP A 23 12.50 -11.45 13.02
N VAL A 24 11.96 -11.78 11.84
CA VAL A 24 11.95 -10.89 10.68
C VAL A 24 11.26 -9.58 11.04
N VAL A 25 10.07 -9.65 11.63
CA VAL A 25 9.31 -8.45 12.03
C VAL A 25 10.03 -7.69 13.13
N ALA A 26 10.54 -8.37 14.15
CA ALA A 26 11.28 -7.76 15.25
C ALA A 26 12.53 -7.00 14.75
N GLU A 27 13.31 -7.60 13.85
CA GLU A 27 14.50 -6.96 13.28
C GLU A 27 14.16 -5.79 12.34
N ALA A 28 13.05 -5.87 11.59
CA ALA A 28 12.55 -4.73 10.82
C ALA A 28 12.14 -3.56 11.74
N VAL A 29 11.44 -3.86 12.84
CA VAL A 29 11.06 -2.88 13.88
C VAL A 29 12.30 -2.25 14.51
N LYS A 30 13.30 -3.04 14.91
CA LYS A 30 14.58 -2.53 15.44
C LYS A 30 15.28 -1.59 14.45
N ALA A 31 15.27 -1.91 13.16
CA ALA A 31 15.86 -1.04 12.13
C ALA A 31 15.12 0.31 12.01
N MET A 32 13.78 0.30 12.02
CA MET A 32 12.96 1.51 12.00
C MET A 32 13.13 2.35 13.29
N TYR A 33 13.17 1.70 14.45
CA TYR A 33 13.47 2.34 15.72
C TYR A 33 14.83 3.06 15.70
N ARG A 34 15.89 2.38 15.24
CA ARG A 34 17.24 2.98 15.10
C ARG A 34 17.23 4.17 14.15
N ALA A 35 16.46 4.12 13.06
CA ALA A 35 16.30 5.25 12.14
C ALA A 35 15.64 6.46 12.84
N ARG A 36 14.57 6.24 13.61
CA ARG A 36 13.90 7.30 14.39
C ARG A 36 14.83 7.92 15.42
N VAL A 37 15.53 7.10 16.22
CA VAL A 37 16.47 7.58 17.24
C VAL A 37 17.59 8.39 16.59
N HIS A 38 18.13 7.95 15.47
CA HIS A 38 19.16 8.68 14.74
C HIS A 38 18.65 10.05 14.25
N ALA A 39 17.44 10.09 13.65
CA ALA A 39 16.82 11.33 13.20
C ALA A 39 16.59 12.32 14.36
N ARG A 40 16.15 11.83 15.53
CA ARG A 40 15.97 12.64 16.73
C ARG A 40 17.29 13.19 17.28
N LYS A 41 18.31 12.34 17.41
CA LYS A 41 19.64 12.75 17.90
C LYS A 41 20.31 13.77 16.98
N ALA A 42 20.05 13.68 15.68
CA ALA A 42 20.55 14.62 14.69
C ALA A 42 19.74 15.93 14.61
N GLY A 43 18.68 16.11 15.42
CA GLY A 43 17.79 17.26 15.34
C GLY A 43 16.96 17.32 14.06
N MET A 44 16.96 16.26 13.24
CA MET A 44 16.29 16.19 11.95
C MET A 44 14.80 15.81 12.06
N TRP A 45 14.39 15.32 13.23
CA TRP A 45 13.00 15.00 13.53
C TRP A 45 12.69 15.22 15.00
N SER A 46 11.51 15.77 15.28
CA SER A 46 10.92 15.86 16.61
C SER A 46 9.48 15.31 16.57
N PRO A 47 8.95 14.78 17.68
CA PRO A 47 7.57 14.33 17.73
C PRO A 47 6.61 15.50 17.52
N SER A 48 6.01 15.59 16.34
CA SER A 48 4.92 16.52 16.02
C SER A 48 3.71 15.73 15.55
N THR A 49 2.52 16.27 15.80
CA THR A 49 1.27 15.69 15.33
C THR A 49 1.10 16.04 13.85
N HIS A 50 0.90 15.02 13.01
CA HIS A 50 0.46 15.18 11.63
C HIS A 50 -0.96 14.63 11.48
N ARG A 51 -1.54 14.79 10.28
CA ARG A 51 -2.94 14.40 9.95
C ARG A 51 -3.34 12.97 10.38
N ARG A 52 -2.38 12.05 10.53
CA ARG A 52 -2.62 10.63 10.76
C ARG A 52 -2.10 10.13 12.10
N GLY A 53 -1.46 10.97 12.91
CA GLY A 53 -0.92 10.55 14.21
C GLY A 53 0.34 11.30 14.60
N ARG A 54 1.04 10.79 15.63
CA ARG A 54 2.22 11.43 16.24
C ARG A 54 3.43 10.48 16.20
N TYR A 55 3.92 10.20 15.00
CA TYR A 55 5.07 9.31 14.80
C TYR A 55 5.88 9.70 13.57
N MET A 56 7.10 9.18 13.45
CA MET A 56 7.91 9.39 12.25
C MET A 56 7.44 8.48 11.12
N ALA A 57 6.94 9.06 10.04
CA ALA A 57 6.55 8.33 8.82
C ALA A 57 7.56 8.62 7.70
N LEU A 58 8.18 7.57 7.15
CA LEU A 58 9.11 7.68 6.02
C LEU A 58 8.49 7.06 4.77
N ALA A 59 7.91 7.90 3.91
CA ALA A 59 7.37 7.49 2.62
C ALA A 59 8.47 7.33 1.55
N ALA A 60 8.38 6.33 0.68
CA ALA A 60 9.30 6.09 -0.41
C ALA A 60 8.60 5.49 -1.63
N GLY A 61 9.28 5.54 -2.78
CA GLY A 61 8.79 4.98 -4.04
C GLY A 61 8.11 5.99 -4.93
N VAL A 62 7.39 5.50 -5.93
CA VAL A 62 6.78 6.29 -7.00
C VAL A 62 5.35 6.67 -6.64
N SER A 63 5.01 7.94 -6.83
CA SER A 63 3.65 8.46 -6.60
C SER A 63 3.30 9.52 -7.65
N PHE A 64 2.00 9.83 -7.76
CA PHE A 64 1.52 10.92 -8.60
C PHE A 64 0.28 11.56 -7.97
N GLY A 65 0.38 12.85 -7.65
CA GLY A 65 -0.61 13.63 -6.91
C GLY A 65 0.04 14.83 -6.21
N GLY A 66 -0.75 15.62 -5.48
CA GLY A 66 -0.23 16.74 -4.67
C GLY A 66 0.38 17.88 -5.49
N GLY A 67 -0.11 18.13 -6.70
CA GLY A 67 0.38 19.20 -7.58
C GLY A 67 1.57 18.83 -8.47
N GLN A 68 2.06 17.59 -8.39
CA GLN A 68 3.08 17.09 -9.33
C GLN A 68 2.56 17.14 -10.77
N LYS A 69 3.44 17.47 -11.73
CA LYS A 69 3.11 17.53 -13.16
C LYS A 69 3.21 16.18 -13.86
N ARG A 70 4.02 15.26 -13.33
CA ARG A 70 4.24 13.90 -13.81
C ARG A 70 4.54 12.95 -12.64
N PRO A 71 4.43 11.62 -12.81
CA PRO A 71 4.86 10.65 -11.81
C PRO A 71 6.32 10.87 -11.39
N GLY A 72 6.63 10.57 -10.14
CA GLY A 72 7.98 10.74 -9.60
C GLY A 72 8.22 9.97 -8.32
N ASN A 73 9.50 9.70 -8.03
CA ASN A 73 9.91 9.18 -6.74
C ASN A 73 9.73 10.25 -5.65
N VAL A 74 9.27 9.84 -4.47
CA VAL A 74 9.17 10.72 -3.29
C VAL A 74 10.54 11.31 -2.96
N VAL A 75 10.62 12.64 -2.95
CA VAL A 75 11.86 13.37 -2.73
C VAL A 75 12.10 13.62 -1.25
N HIS A 76 13.31 13.31 -0.80
CA HIS A 76 13.79 13.57 0.56
C HIS A 76 15.11 14.34 0.53
N ASN A 77 15.37 15.10 1.60
CA ASN A 77 16.70 15.68 1.84
C ASN A 77 17.76 14.57 1.98
N ARG A 78 19.04 14.95 1.90
CA ARG A 78 20.17 14.00 1.89
C ARG A 78 20.14 13.06 3.10
N PHE A 79 19.81 13.57 4.28
CA PHE A 79 19.78 12.81 5.53
C PHE A 79 18.75 11.67 5.49
N PHE A 80 17.48 11.99 5.21
CA PHE A 80 16.42 10.97 5.14
C PHE A 80 16.60 10.03 3.95
N ARG A 81 17.19 10.50 2.85
CA ARG A 81 17.54 9.64 1.71
C ARG A 81 18.54 8.55 2.09
N CYS A 82 19.55 8.86 2.91
CA CYS A 82 20.49 7.86 3.42
C CYS A 82 19.80 6.84 4.34
N ILE A 83 18.93 7.30 5.23
CA ILE A 83 18.13 6.42 6.10
C ILE A 83 17.25 5.49 5.27
N LEU A 84 16.48 6.03 4.32
CA LEU A 84 15.59 5.26 3.46
C LEU A 84 16.35 4.23 2.63
N ARG A 85 17.48 4.60 2.01
CA ARG A 85 18.31 3.64 1.25
C ARG A 85 18.73 2.44 2.10
N ARG A 86 19.09 2.66 3.37
CA ARG A 86 19.44 1.57 4.29
C ARG A 86 18.23 0.71 4.65
N LEU A 87 17.08 1.33 4.95
CA LEU A 87 15.85 0.62 5.29
C LEU A 87 15.32 -0.20 4.10
N LEU A 88 15.30 0.36 2.90
CA LEU A 88 14.81 -0.34 1.70
C LEU A 88 15.72 -1.52 1.29
N ARG A 89 17.02 -1.48 1.65
CA ARG A 89 17.95 -2.60 1.46
C ARG A 89 17.93 -3.64 2.59
N ASN A 90 17.23 -3.36 3.70
CA ASN A 90 17.15 -4.29 4.82
C ASN A 90 16.40 -5.57 4.41
N LYS A 91 17.04 -6.73 4.62
CA LYS A 91 16.49 -8.04 4.21
C LYS A 91 15.11 -8.33 4.80
N ASN A 92 14.86 -7.91 6.05
CA ASN A 92 13.61 -8.20 6.75
C ASN A 92 12.47 -7.33 6.25
N ILE A 93 12.74 -6.04 5.99
CA ILE A 93 11.76 -5.14 5.34
C ILE A 93 11.42 -5.66 3.93
N ARG A 94 12.39 -6.16 3.18
CA ARG A 94 12.15 -6.77 1.86
C ARG A 94 11.33 -8.06 1.94
N ARG A 95 11.56 -8.90 2.96
CA ARG A 95 10.75 -10.13 3.20
C ARG A 95 9.30 -9.76 3.51
N ILE A 96 9.08 -8.74 4.35
CA ILE A 96 7.75 -8.18 4.65
C ILE A 96 7.07 -7.67 3.38
N ALA A 97 7.76 -6.86 2.58
CA ALA A 97 7.22 -6.33 1.33
C ALA A 97 6.87 -7.45 0.32
N GLY A 98 7.69 -8.49 0.26
CA GLY A 98 7.40 -9.68 -0.55
C GLY A 98 6.13 -10.38 -0.11
N PHE A 99 5.98 -10.65 1.19
CA PHE A 99 4.77 -11.29 1.73
C PHE A 99 3.50 -10.46 1.47
N GLN A 100 3.58 -9.14 1.66
CA GLN A 100 2.51 -8.21 1.33
C GLN A 100 2.08 -8.31 -0.15
N SER A 101 3.05 -8.30 -1.06
CA SER A 101 2.79 -8.44 -2.49
C SER A 101 2.25 -9.81 -2.87
N SER A 102 2.74 -10.89 -2.25
CA SER A 102 2.23 -12.25 -2.45
C SER A 102 0.80 -12.39 -1.94
N GLY A 103 0.45 -11.74 -0.83
CA GLY A 103 -0.94 -11.69 -0.34
C GLY A 103 -1.89 -11.07 -1.36
N LEU A 104 -1.48 -9.99 -2.03
CA LEU A 104 -2.26 -9.40 -3.12
C LEU A 104 -2.41 -10.37 -4.29
N ALA A 105 -1.31 -10.98 -4.74
CA ALA A 105 -1.33 -11.97 -5.83
C ALA A 105 -2.24 -13.16 -5.50
N MET A 106 -2.19 -13.64 -4.27
CA MET A 106 -2.90 -14.84 -3.86
C MET A 106 -4.40 -14.60 -3.70
N PHE A 107 -4.83 -13.47 -3.14
CA PHE A 107 -6.25 -13.26 -2.80
C PHE A 107 -6.97 -12.24 -3.69
N ALA A 108 -6.24 -11.51 -4.54
CA ALA A 108 -6.79 -10.61 -5.55
C ALA A 108 -5.98 -10.71 -6.87
N PRO A 109 -5.89 -11.90 -7.50
CA PRO A 109 -5.02 -12.16 -8.64
C PRO A 109 -5.27 -11.21 -9.83
N LYS A 110 -6.53 -10.92 -10.15
CA LYS A 110 -6.89 -9.98 -11.24
C LYS A 110 -6.43 -8.55 -10.93
N LEU A 111 -6.60 -8.10 -9.68
CA LEU A 111 -6.10 -6.81 -9.24
C LEU A 111 -4.56 -6.74 -9.24
N TYR A 112 -3.89 -7.82 -8.81
CA TYR A 112 -2.44 -7.94 -8.91
C TYR A 112 -1.96 -7.84 -10.36
N GLN A 113 -2.62 -8.53 -11.30
CA GLN A 113 -2.30 -8.45 -12.72
C GLN A 113 -2.50 -7.03 -13.25
N TYR A 114 -3.59 -6.36 -12.87
CA TYR A 114 -3.84 -4.96 -13.23
C TYR A 114 -2.72 -4.03 -12.72
N PHE A 115 -2.29 -4.19 -11.47
CA PHE A 115 -1.15 -3.44 -10.92
C PHE A 115 0.12 -3.72 -11.73
N ARG A 116 0.44 -4.99 -11.97
CA ARG A 116 1.65 -5.39 -12.69
C ARG A 116 1.67 -4.80 -14.10
N SER A 117 0.61 -4.98 -14.88
CA SER A 117 0.54 -4.50 -16.27
C SER A 117 0.69 -2.98 -16.36
N ILE A 118 -0.03 -2.23 -15.54
CA ILE A 118 0.02 -0.76 -15.56
C ILE A 118 1.37 -0.24 -15.08
N LEU A 119 1.91 -0.81 -14.01
CA LEU A 119 3.18 -0.34 -13.46
C LEU A 119 4.35 -0.73 -14.36
N THR A 120 4.35 -1.90 -15.00
CA THR A 120 5.35 -2.24 -16.02
C THR A 120 5.41 -1.18 -17.11
N LEU A 121 4.26 -0.83 -17.72
CA LEU A 121 4.21 0.23 -18.74
C LEU A 121 4.72 1.58 -18.22
N LEU A 122 4.41 1.91 -16.96
CA LEU A 122 4.90 3.15 -16.33
C LEU A 122 6.43 3.17 -16.22
N PHE A 123 7.03 2.11 -15.70
CA PHE A 123 8.47 2.03 -15.46
C PHE A 123 9.28 1.88 -16.77
N GLU A 124 8.70 1.24 -17.79
CA GLU A 124 9.28 1.21 -19.14
C GLU A 124 9.30 2.60 -19.79
N HIS A 125 8.23 3.37 -19.64
CA HIS A 125 8.14 4.72 -20.21
C HIS A 125 8.98 5.76 -19.44
N HIS A 126 9.15 5.58 -18.13
CA HIS A 126 9.93 6.49 -17.27
C HIS A 126 11.09 5.72 -16.62
N PRO A 127 12.18 5.44 -17.34
CA PRO A 127 13.31 4.64 -16.86
C PRO A 127 14.07 5.27 -15.68
N GLU A 128 13.85 6.55 -15.39
CA GLU A 128 14.40 7.22 -14.21
C GLU A 128 13.68 6.85 -12.91
N LEU A 129 12.49 6.24 -12.98
CA LEU A 129 11.72 5.85 -11.81
C LEU A 129 12.34 4.64 -11.12
N ILE A 130 12.47 4.71 -9.79
CA ILE A 130 13.12 3.68 -9.01
C ILE A 130 12.08 2.84 -8.25
N HIS A 131 12.10 1.52 -8.46
CA HIS A 131 11.35 0.57 -7.64
C HIS A 131 11.87 0.52 -6.21
N ASN A 132 10.97 0.43 -5.23
CA ASN A 132 11.36 0.23 -3.83
C ASN A 132 11.97 -1.15 -3.61
N PHE A 133 11.31 -2.18 -4.14
CA PHE A 133 11.65 -3.59 -3.93
C PHE A 133 11.41 -4.36 -5.21
N THR A 134 12.33 -5.26 -5.57
CA THR A 134 12.21 -6.10 -6.77
C THR A 134 11.22 -7.25 -6.61
N ASN A 135 10.85 -7.59 -5.37
CA ASN A 135 9.95 -8.68 -5.03
C ASN A 135 8.54 -8.20 -4.65
N SER A 136 8.15 -6.99 -5.06
CA SER A 136 6.82 -6.45 -4.78
C SER A 136 6.27 -5.67 -5.96
N VAL A 137 4.96 -5.83 -6.23
CA VAL A 137 4.25 -5.07 -7.26
C VAL A 137 3.96 -3.61 -6.86
N PHE A 138 3.94 -3.30 -5.56
CA PHE A 138 3.58 -1.95 -5.10
C PHE A 138 4.65 -0.90 -5.44
N PRO A 139 4.27 0.25 -6.01
CA PRO A 139 5.21 1.30 -6.40
C PRO A 139 5.66 2.17 -5.22
N ALA A 140 4.89 2.22 -4.12
CA ALA A 140 5.17 3.04 -2.96
C ALA A 140 5.09 2.26 -1.64
N THR A 141 5.82 2.75 -0.64
CA THR A 141 5.77 2.25 0.74
C THR A 141 5.90 3.38 1.75
N THR A 142 5.36 3.21 2.94
CA THR A 142 5.63 4.06 4.09
C THR A 142 6.05 3.21 5.28
N LEU A 143 7.14 3.62 5.92
CA LEU A 143 7.67 3.03 7.14
C LEU A 143 7.24 3.91 8.32
N ASN A 144 6.27 3.45 9.11
CA ASN A 144 5.79 4.13 10.31
C ASN A 144 6.66 3.69 11.49
N CYS A 145 7.64 4.51 11.83
CA CYS A 145 8.79 4.15 12.68
C CYS A 145 8.53 4.26 14.20
N GLY A 146 7.25 4.22 14.61
CA GLY A 146 6.82 4.21 16.02
C GLY A 146 7.32 5.40 16.86
N PRO A 147 7.32 5.28 18.21
CA PRO A 147 6.84 4.13 18.97
C PRO A 147 5.32 4.08 19.01
N ASP A 148 4.67 5.23 18.79
CA ASP A 148 3.23 5.38 18.84
C ASP A 148 2.68 5.46 17.42
N ALA A 149 2.89 4.41 16.60
CA ALA A 149 2.25 4.34 15.28
C ALA A 149 0.72 4.09 15.39
N VAL A 150 0.07 4.86 16.26
CA VAL A 150 -1.38 4.96 16.46
C VAL A 150 -1.93 5.87 15.37
N THR A 151 -2.69 5.29 14.45
CA THR A 151 -3.15 5.99 13.26
C THR A 151 -4.58 6.47 13.44
N PHE A 152 -4.79 7.78 13.39
CA PHE A 152 -6.14 8.36 13.42
C PHE A 152 -6.96 7.88 12.22
N ASN A 153 -8.28 7.79 12.40
CA ASN A 153 -9.18 7.39 11.32
C ASN A 153 -9.05 8.36 10.14
N HIS A 154 -8.82 7.79 8.96
CA HIS A 154 -8.65 8.56 7.72
C HIS A 154 -8.94 7.68 6.50
N PHE A 155 -9.00 8.32 5.34
CA PHE A 155 -8.84 7.64 4.06
C PHE A 155 -7.50 8.03 3.43
N ASP A 156 -6.99 7.12 2.61
CA ASP A 156 -5.91 7.41 1.67
C ASP A 156 -6.46 7.85 0.31
N HIS A 157 -7.11 9.01 0.27
CA HIS A 157 -7.86 9.50 -0.90
C HIS A 157 -7.04 9.58 -2.22
N LEU A 158 -5.70 9.56 -2.14
CA LEU A 158 -4.83 9.59 -3.31
C LEU A 158 -4.50 8.19 -3.85
N ASN A 159 -4.75 7.13 -3.09
CA ASN A 159 -4.55 5.76 -3.52
C ASN A 159 -5.60 5.36 -4.57
N LEU A 160 -5.31 4.30 -5.32
CA LEU A 160 -6.26 3.72 -6.25
C LEU A 160 -7.53 3.31 -5.50
N SER A 161 -8.70 3.80 -5.92
CA SER A 161 -9.96 3.62 -5.18
C SER A 161 -10.36 2.16 -4.99
N HIS A 162 -10.13 1.34 -6.01
CA HIS A 162 -10.34 -0.11 -6.02
C HIS A 162 -9.04 -0.89 -5.81
N GLY A 163 -7.96 -0.21 -5.39
CA GLY A 163 -6.70 -0.85 -5.02
C GLY A 163 -6.73 -1.28 -3.56
N LEU A 164 -6.00 -2.35 -3.25
CA LEU A 164 -5.74 -2.77 -1.88
C LEU A 164 -4.37 -2.27 -1.44
N CYS A 165 -4.29 -1.70 -0.24
CA CYS A 165 -3.03 -1.38 0.42
C CYS A 165 -2.70 -2.49 1.40
N ALA A 166 -1.43 -2.90 1.45
CA ALA A 166 -0.96 -3.94 2.34
C ALA A 166 -0.26 -3.31 3.56
N ILE A 167 -0.61 -3.75 4.76
CA ILE A 167 -0.04 -3.25 6.01
C ILE A 167 0.43 -4.45 6.82
N THR A 168 1.66 -4.39 7.32
CA THR A 168 2.17 -5.31 8.36
C THR A 168 2.41 -4.49 9.62
N CYS A 169 1.80 -4.89 10.74
CA CYS A 169 2.06 -4.30 12.05
C CYS A 169 3.20 -5.02 12.77
N GLY A 170 3.91 -4.31 13.63
CA GLY A 170 4.94 -4.88 14.50
C GLY A 170 5.17 -4.02 15.73
N GLY A 171 5.92 -4.53 16.69
CA GLY A 171 6.14 -3.87 17.98
C GLY A 171 5.77 -4.78 19.14
N ASP A 172 5.74 -4.19 20.33
CA ASP A 172 5.45 -4.87 21.60
C ASP A 172 4.17 -4.27 22.18
N PHE A 173 3.06 -5.01 22.04
CA PHE A 173 1.74 -4.59 22.47
C PHE A 173 0.83 -5.82 22.65
N ASP A 174 -0.14 -5.72 23.55
CA ASP A 174 -1.21 -6.70 23.74
C ASP A 174 -2.32 -6.48 22.71
N HIS A 175 -2.27 -7.23 21.62
CA HIS A 175 -3.22 -7.15 20.51
C HIS A 175 -4.68 -7.42 20.89
N THR A 176 -4.95 -8.03 22.06
CA THR A 176 -6.31 -8.26 22.56
C THR A 176 -6.88 -7.04 23.29
N ARG A 177 -6.03 -6.07 23.64
CA ARG A 177 -6.41 -4.88 24.43
C ARG A 177 -6.07 -3.55 23.75
N SER A 178 -5.21 -3.55 22.74
CA SER A 178 -4.71 -2.34 22.10
C SER A 178 -4.39 -2.53 20.61
N ALA A 179 -4.14 -1.42 19.91
CA ALA A 179 -3.67 -1.40 18.52
C ALA A 179 -4.56 -2.13 17.48
N ALA A 180 -5.81 -2.45 17.81
CA ALA A 180 -6.76 -3.12 16.94
C ALA A 180 -7.02 -2.30 15.68
N LEU A 181 -7.08 -2.96 14.53
CA LEU A 181 -7.46 -2.34 13.27
C LEU A 181 -8.93 -1.93 13.34
N HIS A 182 -9.20 -0.66 13.09
CA HIS A 182 -10.55 -0.14 13.01
C HIS A 182 -10.87 0.17 11.55
N LEU A 183 -11.78 -0.60 10.95
CA LEU A 183 -12.35 -0.34 9.61
C LEU A 183 -13.71 0.32 9.80
N ARG A 184 -13.67 1.63 10.07
CA ARG A 184 -14.82 2.40 10.55
C ARG A 184 -16.00 2.40 9.57
N THR A 185 -15.74 2.49 8.27
CA THR A 185 -16.81 2.44 7.23
C THR A 185 -17.62 1.15 7.31
N TRP A 186 -17.01 0.05 7.77
CA TRP A 186 -17.66 -1.26 7.88
C TRP A 186 -18.03 -1.61 9.33
N SER A 187 -17.82 -0.71 10.28
CA SER A 187 -18.04 -0.96 11.72
C SER A 187 -17.32 -2.20 12.25
N LEU A 188 -16.12 -2.49 11.73
CA LEU A 188 -15.31 -3.63 12.17
C LEU A 188 -14.13 -3.17 13.03
N VAL A 189 -13.93 -3.86 14.16
CA VAL A 189 -12.74 -3.77 15.01
C VAL A 189 -12.09 -5.15 15.03
N ILE A 190 -10.82 -5.21 14.62
CA ILE A 190 -10.13 -6.46 14.34
C ILE A 190 -8.81 -6.49 15.10
N GLU A 191 -8.65 -7.48 15.96
CA GLU A 191 -7.39 -7.75 16.66
C GLU A 191 -6.32 -8.15 15.64
N CYS A 192 -5.14 -7.54 15.75
CA CYS A 192 -4.03 -7.75 14.81
C CYS A 192 -2.76 -8.04 15.61
N PRO A 193 -2.42 -9.32 15.84
CA PRO A 193 -1.18 -9.71 16.52
C PRO A 193 0.05 -9.08 15.86
N THR A 194 1.10 -8.81 16.64
CA THR A 194 2.39 -8.34 16.10
C THR A 194 2.88 -9.28 14.98
N GLY A 195 3.33 -8.72 13.88
CA GLY A 195 3.72 -9.45 12.67
C GLY A 195 2.59 -9.78 11.69
N SER A 196 1.34 -9.48 12.03
CA SER A 196 0.22 -9.74 11.14
C SER A 196 0.19 -8.77 9.96
N THR A 197 -0.23 -9.28 8.81
CA THR A 197 -0.44 -8.54 7.58
C THR A 197 -1.92 -8.52 7.21
N TYR A 198 -2.39 -7.38 6.71
CA TYR A 198 -3.75 -7.23 6.18
C TYR A 198 -3.76 -6.32 4.96
N LEU A 199 -4.71 -6.56 4.05
CA LEU A 199 -4.90 -5.79 2.83
C LEU A 199 -6.29 -5.18 2.83
N ILE A 200 -6.37 -3.86 2.66
CA ILE A 200 -7.63 -3.11 2.76
C ILE A 200 -7.75 -2.07 1.63
N PRO A 201 -8.98 -1.73 1.19
CA PRO A 201 -9.22 -0.71 0.18
C PRO A 201 -9.17 0.69 0.84
N SER A 202 -7.95 1.10 1.22
CA SER A 202 -7.69 2.23 2.13
C SER A 202 -8.13 3.59 1.59
N ALA A 203 -8.40 3.70 0.29
CA ALA A 203 -8.92 4.89 -0.37
C ALA A 203 -10.43 5.11 -0.14
N ILE A 204 -11.19 4.04 0.08
CA ILE A 204 -12.67 4.07 0.18
C ILE A 204 -13.20 3.56 1.52
N VAL A 205 -12.34 2.99 2.37
CA VAL A 205 -12.67 2.59 3.73
C VAL A 205 -11.93 3.48 4.71
N GLU A 206 -12.68 4.20 5.53
CA GLU A 206 -12.14 4.97 6.66
C GLU A 206 -11.52 3.98 7.64
N HIS A 207 -10.24 4.16 7.93
CA HIS A 207 -9.50 3.21 8.74
C HIS A 207 -8.49 3.90 9.66
N GLY A 208 -8.18 3.21 10.75
CA GLY A 208 -7.21 3.63 11.76
C GLY A 208 -6.87 2.45 12.66
N ASN A 209 -6.31 2.73 13.81
CA ASN A 209 -6.16 1.72 14.86
C ASN A 209 -6.40 2.32 16.25
N THR A 210 -6.78 1.47 17.19
CA THR A 210 -7.03 1.88 18.57
C THR A 210 -5.74 2.30 19.27
N SER A 211 -5.88 3.01 20.39
CA SER A 211 -4.77 3.47 21.21
C SER A 211 -3.92 2.31 21.74
N LEU A 212 -2.67 2.62 22.07
CA LEU A 212 -1.77 1.77 22.84
C LEU A 212 -1.96 1.96 24.34
N GLN A 213 -1.64 0.93 25.12
CA GLN A 213 -1.45 1.03 26.57
C GLN A 213 -0.11 1.68 26.90
N ALA A 214 0.03 2.13 28.15
CA ALA A 214 1.27 2.71 28.62
C ALA A 214 2.42 1.69 28.53
N GLY A 215 3.53 2.10 27.90
CA GLY A 215 4.73 1.27 27.73
C GLY A 215 4.75 0.44 26.45
N GLU A 216 3.62 0.29 25.76
CA GLU A 216 3.57 -0.46 24.50
C GLU A 216 4.19 0.32 23.33
N THR A 217 4.56 -0.40 22.27
CA THR A 217 5.08 0.18 21.04
C THR A 217 4.45 -0.46 19.81
N ARG A 218 4.17 0.36 18.80
CA ARG A 218 3.68 -0.07 17.49
C ARG A 218 4.44 0.62 16.38
N HIS A 219 4.71 -0.17 15.35
CA HIS A 219 5.29 0.22 14.08
C HIS A 219 4.44 -0.41 12.97
N SER A 220 4.57 0.11 11.75
CA SER A 220 3.98 -0.57 10.60
C SER A 220 4.74 -0.28 9.31
N ILE A 221 4.67 -1.24 8.40
CA ILE A 221 5.16 -1.12 7.03
C ILE A 221 3.94 -1.21 6.13
N THR A 222 3.70 -0.16 5.36
CA THR A 222 2.54 -0.08 4.46
C THR A 222 3.01 0.01 3.01
N GLN A 223 2.42 -0.77 2.12
CA GLN A 223 2.62 -0.69 0.68
C GLN A 223 1.31 -0.33 -0.03
N TYR A 224 1.41 0.55 -1.02
CA TYR A 224 0.25 1.16 -1.67
C TYR A 224 0.60 1.69 -3.06
N ALA A 225 -0.42 2.06 -3.82
CA ALA A 225 -0.27 2.65 -5.14
C ALA A 225 -1.21 3.85 -5.32
N ALA A 226 -0.64 4.98 -5.74
CA ALA A 226 -1.41 6.20 -6.02
C ALA A 226 -2.26 6.01 -7.27
N GLY A 227 -3.55 6.33 -7.19
CA GLY A 227 -4.49 6.18 -8.32
C GLY A 227 -4.13 7.07 -9.52
N GLY A 228 -3.39 8.15 -9.27
CA GLY A 228 -2.83 8.99 -10.33
C GLY A 228 -1.92 8.22 -11.29
N LEU A 229 -1.12 7.27 -10.79
CA LEU A 229 -0.21 6.48 -11.64
C LEU A 229 -0.98 5.69 -12.70
N PHE A 230 -2.09 5.10 -12.29
CA PHE A 230 -2.94 4.32 -13.19
C PHE A 230 -3.59 5.22 -14.25
N ARG A 231 -4.16 6.36 -13.82
CA ARG A 231 -4.74 7.32 -14.77
C ARG A 231 -3.71 7.88 -15.74
N TRP A 232 -2.49 8.14 -15.27
CA TRP A 232 -1.41 8.64 -16.12
C TRP A 232 -1.13 7.68 -17.29
N VAL A 233 -0.95 6.39 -17.00
CA VAL A 233 -0.74 5.36 -18.03
C VAL A 233 -1.97 5.22 -18.91
N THR A 234 -3.16 5.08 -18.32
CA THR A 234 -4.43 4.92 -19.04
C THR A 234 -4.70 6.07 -20.02
N TYR A 235 -4.36 7.31 -19.67
CA TYR A 235 -4.57 8.48 -20.53
C TYR A 235 -3.45 8.70 -21.55
N GLY A 236 -2.58 7.72 -21.77
CA GLY A 236 -1.48 7.83 -22.73
C GLY A 236 -0.32 8.66 -22.22
N PHE A 237 0.09 8.44 -20.96
CA PHE A 237 1.23 9.09 -20.29
C PHE A 237 1.09 10.60 -20.17
N GLN A 238 -0.09 11.06 -19.78
CA GLN A 238 -0.35 12.48 -19.53
C GLN A 238 -1.34 12.71 -18.38
N SER A 239 -1.40 13.97 -17.94
CA SER A 239 -2.35 14.37 -16.91
C SER A 239 -3.78 14.46 -17.46
N LEU A 240 -4.79 14.28 -16.60
CA LEU A 240 -6.19 14.52 -16.97
C LEU A 240 -6.39 15.95 -17.51
N LYS A 241 -5.69 16.94 -16.94
CA LYS A 241 -5.73 18.33 -17.41
C LYS A 241 -5.22 18.44 -18.85
N SER A 242 -4.12 17.76 -19.17
CA SER A 242 -3.54 17.74 -20.51
C SER A 242 -4.48 17.04 -21.50
N LEU A 243 -5.07 15.91 -21.10
CA LEU A 243 -6.03 15.18 -21.93
C LEU A 243 -7.25 16.05 -22.28
N LEU A 244 -7.87 16.68 -21.28
CA LEU A 244 -9.07 17.50 -21.48
C LEU A 244 -8.80 18.80 -22.26
N ALA A 245 -7.56 19.25 -22.34
CA ALA A 245 -7.18 20.41 -23.16
C ALA A 245 -7.08 20.08 -24.65
N GLN A 246 -7.06 18.80 -25.03
CA GLN A 246 -7.02 18.38 -26.43
C GLN A 246 -8.41 18.47 -27.08
N LYS A 247 -8.43 18.68 -28.40
CA LYS A 247 -9.65 18.53 -29.18
C LYS A 247 -10.15 17.08 -29.07
N GLY A 248 -11.38 16.88 -28.63
CA GLY A 248 -11.92 15.54 -28.38
C GLY A 248 -11.51 14.92 -27.04
N GLY A 249 -10.91 15.68 -26.12
CA GLY A 249 -10.37 15.15 -24.86
C GLY A 249 -11.42 14.55 -23.92
N GLY A 250 -12.67 15.03 -23.99
CA GLY A 250 -13.79 14.46 -23.25
C GLY A 250 -14.16 13.07 -23.77
N GLU A 251 -14.22 12.91 -25.08
CA GLU A 251 -14.49 11.66 -25.78
C GLU A 251 -13.36 10.64 -25.55
N LEU A 252 -12.10 11.08 -25.59
CA LEU A 252 -10.95 10.23 -25.23
C LEU A 252 -11.02 9.77 -23.77
N ARG A 253 -11.37 10.66 -22.83
CA ARG A 253 -11.55 10.26 -21.44
C ARG A 253 -12.67 9.22 -21.31
N ALA A 254 -13.80 9.42 -21.98
CA ALA A 254 -14.92 8.48 -21.95
C ALA A 254 -14.54 7.13 -22.58
N SER A 255 -13.74 7.10 -23.65
CA SER A 255 -13.26 5.83 -24.23
C SER A 255 -12.34 5.06 -23.30
N PHE A 256 -11.59 5.75 -22.43
CA PHE A 256 -10.73 5.13 -21.42
C PHE A 256 -11.45 4.73 -20.13
N ASP A 257 -12.29 5.61 -19.59
CA ASP A 257 -12.95 5.43 -18.29
C ASP A 257 -14.31 4.71 -18.39
N GLY A 258 -14.84 4.57 -19.61
CA GLY A 258 -16.23 4.22 -19.87
C GLY A 258 -17.18 5.39 -19.64
N GLU A 259 -18.48 5.12 -19.81
CA GLU A 259 -19.52 6.10 -19.51
C GLU A 259 -19.41 6.62 -18.06
N PRO A 260 -19.68 7.91 -17.80
CA PRO A 260 -19.67 8.47 -16.45
C PRO A 260 -20.49 7.61 -15.48
N GLY A 261 -19.87 7.23 -14.37
CA GLY A 261 -20.52 6.38 -13.36
C GLY A 261 -20.57 4.89 -13.70
N SER A 262 -19.94 4.42 -14.77
CA SER A 262 -19.85 2.98 -15.09
C SER A 262 -18.58 2.31 -14.57
N ARG A 263 -17.49 3.08 -14.42
CA ARG A 263 -16.15 2.56 -14.08
C ARG A 263 -16.09 1.70 -12.82
N TRP A 264 -16.92 1.99 -11.83
CA TRP A 264 -16.95 1.20 -10.58
C TRP A 264 -17.37 -0.25 -10.83
N LYS A 265 -18.23 -0.50 -11.82
CA LYS A 265 -18.64 -1.87 -12.20
C LYS A 265 -17.43 -2.65 -12.67
N TRP A 266 -16.67 -2.11 -13.62
CA TRP A 266 -15.41 -2.71 -14.08
C TRP A 266 -14.43 -2.93 -12.92
N ALA A 267 -14.29 -1.93 -12.04
CA ALA A 267 -13.39 -2.04 -10.90
C ALA A 267 -13.77 -3.18 -9.93
N LEU A 268 -15.06 -3.43 -9.71
CA LEU A 268 -15.53 -4.57 -8.91
C LEU A 268 -15.20 -5.92 -9.55
N HIS A 269 -15.12 -6.02 -10.88
CA HIS A 269 -14.74 -7.27 -11.57
C HIS A 269 -13.27 -7.65 -11.32
N LEU A 270 -12.42 -6.74 -10.83
CA LEU A 270 -11.04 -7.04 -10.45
C LEU A 270 -10.95 -7.76 -9.09
N PHE A 271 -12.01 -7.77 -8.30
CA PHE A 271 -12.09 -8.55 -7.07
C PHE A 271 -12.59 -9.95 -7.40
N SER A 272 -11.86 -10.97 -6.94
CA SER A 272 -12.30 -12.37 -7.03
C SER A 272 -13.40 -12.61 -6.00
N THR A 273 -14.39 -13.43 -6.35
CA THR A 273 -15.28 -14.04 -5.36
C THR A 273 -14.57 -15.23 -4.71
N VAL A 274 -15.07 -15.67 -3.55
CA VAL A 274 -14.56 -16.87 -2.88
C VAL A 274 -14.62 -18.08 -3.82
N ASP A 275 -15.74 -18.25 -4.52
CA ASP A 275 -15.98 -19.41 -5.41
C ASP A 275 -15.11 -19.38 -6.68
N GLN A 276 -14.75 -18.20 -7.19
CA GLN A 276 -13.97 -18.05 -8.41
C GLN A 276 -12.46 -17.91 -8.17
N LEU A 277 -12.03 -17.84 -6.90
CA LEU A 277 -10.66 -17.46 -6.56
C LEU A 277 -9.61 -18.40 -7.19
N ASP A 278 -9.84 -19.71 -7.17
CA ASP A 278 -8.91 -20.68 -7.75
C ASP A 278 -8.87 -20.64 -9.28
N ALA A 279 -10.02 -20.45 -9.92
CA ALA A 279 -10.10 -20.23 -11.36
C ALA A 279 -9.37 -18.95 -11.78
N ASP A 280 -9.59 -17.84 -11.07
CA ASP A 280 -8.92 -16.56 -11.32
C ASP A 280 -7.39 -16.67 -11.13
N ARG A 281 -6.92 -17.43 -10.14
CA ARG A 281 -5.47 -17.70 -9.95
C ARG A 281 -4.89 -18.49 -11.11
N ALA A 282 -5.56 -19.57 -11.53
CA ALA A 282 -5.13 -20.36 -12.68
C ALA A 282 -5.07 -19.52 -13.95
N ASP A 283 -6.07 -18.66 -14.16
CA ASP A 283 -6.15 -17.78 -15.31
C ASP A 283 -5.02 -16.73 -15.35
N VAL A 284 -4.66 -16.17 -14.20
CA VAL A 284 -3.62 -15.12 -14.11
C VAL A 284 -2.20 -15.69 -14.11
N PHE A 285 -1.98 -16.84 -13.45
CA PHE A 285 -0.63 -17.35 -13.18
C PHE A 285 -0.28 -18.66 -13.88
N CYS A 286 -1.26 -19.51 -14.21
CA CYS A 286 -1.03 -20.83 -14.81
C CYS A 286 -1.23 -20.84 -16.33
N LYS A 287 -1.91 -19.85 -16.91
CA LYS A 287 -1.97 -19.69 -18.37
C LYS A 287 -0.64 -19.13 -18.91
N ARG A 288 0.32 -20.01 -19.15
CA ARG A 288 1.38 -19.81 -20.16
C ARG A 288 1.45 -21.04 -21.07
N ASP A 289 1.58 -20.77 -22.36
CA ASP A 289 1.69 -21.68 -23.53
C ASP A 289 0.40 -21.90 -24.35
N ARG A 290 -0.28 -20.81 -24.73
CA ARG A 290 -1.02 -20.77 -26.00
C ARG A 290 -0.69 -19.48 -26.76
N THR A 291 0.41 -19.56 -27.50
CA THR A 291 0.80 -18.95 -28.80
C THR A 291 2.25 -18.51 -28.74
#